data_AF-Q9U8Q6-F1
#
_entry.id   AF-Q9U8Q6-F1
#
_cell.length_a   1.000
_cell.length_b   1.000
_cell.length_c   1.000
_cell.angle_alpha   90.00
_cell.angle_beta   90.00
_cell.angle_gamma   90.00
#
_symmetry.space_group_name_H-M   'P 1'
#
loop_
_entity.id
_entity.type
_entity.pdbx_description
1 polymer ?
#
loop_
_entity_poly.entity_id
_entity_poly.type
_entity_poly.pdbx_seq_one_letter_code
_entity_poly.pdbx_strand_id
1 'polypeptide(L)'
;MICKLAVVFIAFLATCSANHRLPREGASFTVVNEVSVDNEGKNVNCMCTKYVIYCEQNRQNRPYYLKAAALCRSLSVLPGGPRGRLAVLRDPLIAKEVRDTIMSKKLNARSCVKYYGFWIGLSDAASEGEFIWADGKSLCVGDHRDWAPDEPNNNTKRTKRGQDCVQMWFRYDYPGLLDDEYCDARPKGIVCEVQDPYCHSYRP
;
A
#
# COMPACT_ATOMS: atom_id res chain seq x y z
N MET A 1 17.58 5.57 -12.22
CA MET A 1 18.28 4.80 -11.17
C MET A 1 17.41 4.73 -9.92
N ILE A 2 17.31 3.52 -9.37
CA ILE A 2 16.27 2.98 -8.47
C ILE A 2 16.45 3.50 -7.03
N CYS A 3 15.34 3.67 -6.28
CA CYS A 3 15.34 4.00 -4.85
C CYS A 3 16.25 3.03 -4.09
N LYS A 4 17.24 3.55 -3.35
CA LYS A 4 18.35 2.75 -2.78
C LYS A 4 18.03 1.98 -1.48
N LEU A 5 16.77 1.79 -1.12
CA LEU A 5 16.41 0.89 -0.03
C LEU A 5 14.97 0.41 -0.24
N ALA A 6 14.81 -0.92 -0.27
CA ALA A 6 13.52 -1.59 -0.23
C ALA A 6 13.45 -2.37 1.08
N VAL A 7 12.49 -2.06 1.93
CA VAL A 7 12.12 -2.93 3.05
C VAL A 7 10.94 -3.77 2.61
N VAL A 8 11.07 -5.06 2.81
CA VAL A 8 10.05 -6.05 2.44
C VAL A 8 9.42 -6.56 3.74
N PHE A 9 8.09 -6.52 3.79
CA PHE A 9 7.33 -7.16 4.85
C PHE A 9 6.08 -7.83 4.25
N ILE A 10 5.56 -8.86 4.90
CA ILE A 10 4.43 -9.64 4.42
C ILE A 10 3.31 -9.49 5.42
N ALA A 11 2.24 -8.81 5.02
CA ALA A 11 1.05 -8.69 5.85
C ALA A 11 0.07 -9.79 5.46
N PHE A 12 -0.39 -10.56 6.44
CA PHE A 12 -1.24 -11.73 6.20
C PHE A 12 -2.71 -11.30 6.04
N LEU A 13 -3.12 -10.97 4.82
CA LEU A 13 -4.52 -11.06 4.41
C LEU A 13 -4.68 -12.27 3.51
N ALA A 14 -5.07 -13.40 4.07
CA ALA A 14 -5.45 -14.57 3.28
C ALA A 14 -6.82 -14.30 2.64
N THR A 15 -6.87 -13.99 1.35
CA THR A 15 -8.12 -14.07 0.59
C THR A 15 -8.20 -15.46 -0.02
N CYS A 16 -9.06 -16.28 0.55
CA CYS A 16 -9.27 -17.66 0.16
C CYS A 16 -10.52 -17.76 -0.73
N SER A 17 -10.53 -18.67 -1.71
CA SER A 17 -11.59 -18.75 -2.75
C SER A 17 -12.98 -19.19 -2.24
N ALA A 18 -13.11 -19.55 -0.96
CA ALA A 18 -14.39 -19.84 -0.30
C ALA A 18 -14.58 -18.84 0.86
N ASN A 19 -15.84 -18.54 1.21
CA ASN A 19 -16.31 -17.58 2.24
C ASN A 19 -15.72 -17.81 3.67
N HIS A 20 -14.41 -17.80 3.82
CA HIS A 20 -13.72 -17.94 5.09
C HIS A 20 -12.80 -16.73 5.29
N ARG A 21 -13.12 -15.96 6.32
CA ARG A 21 -12.25 -14.95 6.91
C ARG A 21 -11.58 -15.65 8.09
N LEU A 22 -10.24 -15.81 8.07
CA LEU A 22 -9.53 -16.40 9.21
C LEU A 22 -9.74 -15.55 10.48
N PRO A 23 -9.75 -16.14 11.69
CA PRO A 23 -10.06 -15.42 12.92
C PRO A 23 -9.02 -14.32 13.19
N ARG A 24 -9.50 -13.11 13.52
CA ARG A 24 -8.68 -11.96 13.91
C ARG A 24 -8.36 -12.04 15.41
N GLU A 25 -7.23 -12.63 15.78
CA GLU A 25 -6.66 -12.40 17.10
C GLU A 25 -5.15 -12.18 17.03
N GLY A 26 -4.72 -11.01 17.53
CA GLY A 26 -3.34 -10.74 17.96
C GLY A 26 -2.28 -10.71 16.86
N ALA A 27 -1.55 -9.61 16.76
CA ALA A 27 -0.32 -9.53 15.96
C ALA A 27 0.78 -10.45 16.54
N SER A 28 0.67 -11.75 16.29
CA SER A 28 1.71 -12.79 16.32
C SER A 28 1.02 -14.09 15.89
N PHE A 29 1.04 -14.41 14.59
CA PHE A 29 0.45 -15.65 14.09
C PHE A 29 1.52 -16.71 13.96
N THR A 30 1.36 -17.81 14.71
CA THR A 30 2.02 -19.08 14.43
C THR A 30 1.39 -19.62 13.16
N VAL A 31 2.13 -19.66 12.04
CA VAL A 31 1.65 -20.26 10.79
C VAL A 31 1.52 -21.77 11.01
N VAL A 32 0.28 -22.24 11.20
CA VAL A 32 -0.05 -23.66 11.20
C VAL A 32 -0.04 -24.14 9.75
N ASN A 33 0.70 -25.20 9.46
CA ASN A 33 0.62 -25.94 8.20
C ASN A 33 -0.76 -26.58 8.11
N GLU A 34 -1.76 -25.85 7.62
CA GLU A 34 -3.00 -26.46 7.17
C GLU A 34 -3.25 -25.99 5.74
N VAL A 35 -3.20 -26.95 4.81
CA VAL A 35 -3.99 -26.86 3.59
C VAL A 35 -5.41 -26.62 4.08
N SER A 36 -5.91 -25.39 3.92
CA SER A 36 -7.29 -25.11 4.30
C SER A 36 -8.12 -25.88 3.27
N VAL A 37 -8.81 -26.91 3.74
CA VAL A 37 -9.80 -27.64 2.94
C VAL A 37 -11.14 -27.06 3.35
N ASP A 38 -11.99 -26.68 2.40
CA ASP A 38 -13.34 -26.23 2.76
C ASP A 38 -14.14 -27.39 3.39
N ASN A 39 -15.32 -27.08 3.95
CA ASN A 39 -16.21 -28.09 4.56
C ASN A 39 -16.66 -29.19 3.58
N GLU A 40 -16.31 -29.08 2.29
CA GLU A 40 -16.65 -30.01 1.21
C GLU A 40 -15.44 -30.82 0.70
N GLY A 41 -14.24 -30.64 1.26
CA GLY A 41 -13.06 -31.39 0.84
C GLY A 41 -12.25 -30.76 -0.32
N LYS A 42 -12.53 -29.50 -0.72
CA LYS A 42 -11.81 -28.83 -1.83
C LYS A 42 -10.61 -28.03 -1.32
N ASN A 43 -9.50 -28.12 -2.07
CA ASN A 43 -8.30 -27.31 -1.84
C ASN A 43 -8.62 -25.82 -1.92
N VAL A 44 -8.39 -25.10 -0.81
CA VAL A 44 -8.53 -23.66 -0.76
C VAL A 44 -7.19 -23.03 -1.08
N ASN A 45 -7.10 -22.37 -2.24
CA ASN A 45 -5.90 -21.62 -2.60
C ASN A 45 -5.97 -20.24 -1.90
N CYS A 46 -5.14 -20.03 -0.89
CA CYS A 46 -5.05 -18.75 -0.19
C CYS A 46 -3.88 -17.95 -0.74
N MET A 47 -4.15 -16.70 -1.15
CA MET A 47 -3.12 -15.75 -1.55
C MET A 47 -2.85 -14.77 -0.42
N CYS A 48 -1.59 -14.41 -0.24
CA CYS A 48 -1.13 -13.42 0.74
C CYS A 48 -0.73 -12.15 0.03
N THR A 49 -0.82 -11.02 0.71
CA THR A 49 -0.38 -9.74 0.14
C THR A 49 0.96 -9.35 0.73
N LYS A 50 1.98 -9.31 -0.12
CA LYS A 50 3.31 -8.84 0.25
C LYS A 50 3.42 -7.34 0.02
N TYR A 51 3.86 -6.60 1.03
CA TYR A 51 4.07 -5.16 0.93
C TYR A 51 5.57 -4.84 0.77
N VAL A 52 5.89 -4.05 -0.24
CA VAL A 52 7.27 -3.64 -0.54
C VAL A 52 7.35 -2.12 -0.44
N ILE A 53 8.20 -1.64 0.46
CA ILE A 53 8.30 -0.21 0.78
C ILE A 53 9.65 0.30 0.28
N TYR A 54 9.61 1.25 -0.64
CA TYR A 54 10.78 1.92 -1.19
C TYR A 54 10.95 3.31 -0.59
N CYS A 55 12.21 3.71 -0.38
CA CYS A 55 12.56 5.10 -0.11
C CYS A 55 12.23 6.02 -1.29
N GLU A 56 12.48 7.32 -1.10
CA GLU A 56 12.13 8.39 -2.04
C GLU A 56 12.64 8.14 -3.46
N GLN A 57 11.74 8.38 -4.42
CA GLN A 57 12.03 8.34 -5.85
C GLN A 57 13.17 9.30 -6.24
N ASN A 58 13.92 8.93 -7.27
CA ASN A 58 14.81 9.88 -7.93
C ASN A 58 13.98 11.06 -8.49
N ARG A 59 14.48 12.29 -8.32
CA ARG A 59 13.87 13.53 -8.84
C ARG A 59 13.59 13.54 -10.35
N GLN A 60 14.34 12.77 -11.13
CA GLN A 60 14.13 12.60 -12.58
C GLN A 60 13.02 11.59 -12.93
N ASN A 61 12.53 10.79 -11.98
CA ASN A 61 11.49 9.77 -12.22
C ASN A 61 10.09 10.39 -12.24
N ARG A 62 9.83 11.25 -13.22
CA ARG A 62 8.54 11.93 -13.41
C ARG A 62 7.72 11.31 -14.56
N PRO A 63 6.38 11.41 -14.55
CA PRO A 63 5.55 11.94 -13.46
C PRO A 63 5.58 11.02 -12.23
N TYR A 64 5.76 11.58 -11.02
CA TYR A 64 6.14 10.78 -9.84
C TYR A 64 5.15 9.66 -9.50
N TYR A 65 3.86 9.97 -9.37
CA TYR A 65 2.85 8.95 -9.03
C TYR A 65 2.72 7.86 -10.10
N LEU A 66 2.69 8.24 -11.39
CA LEU A 66 2.60 7.28 -12.50
C LEU A 66 3.84 6.36 -12.58
N LYS A 67 5.03 6.91 -12.33
CA LYS A 67 6.28 6.11 -12.27
C LYS A 67 6.31 5.20 -11.05
N ALA A 68 5.74 5.61 -9.92
CA ALA A 68 5.57 4.75 -8.75
C ALA A 68 4.63 3.58 -9.05
N ALA A 69 3.48 3.85 -9.68
CA ALA A 69 2.55 2.82 -10.11
C ALA A 69 3.20 1.84 -11.12
N ALA A 70 4.00 2.35 -12.06
CA ALA A 70 4.75 1.52 -13.00
C ALA A 70 5.81 0.64 -12.31
N LEU A 71 6.50 1.16 -11.29
CA LEU A 71 7.43 0.38 -10.48
C LEU A 71 6.71 -0.80 -9.82
N CYS A 72 5.59 -0.55 -9.14
CA CYS A 72 4.87 -1.63 -8.47
C CYS A 72 4.32 -2.67 -9.47
N ARG A 73 3.86 -2.25 -10.65
CA ARG A 73 3.45 -3.16 -11.74
C ARG A 73 4.58 -4.01 -12.32
N SER A 74 5.84 -3.62 -12.12
CA SER A 74 6.99 -4.43 -12.53
C SER A 74 7.32 -5.55 -11.54
N LEU A 75 6.75 -5.52 -10.34
CA LEU A 75 6.96 -6.53 -9.32
C LEU A 75 6.03 -7.72 -9.55
N SER A 76 6.55 -8.92 -9.30
CA SER A 76 5.80 -10.17 -9.20
C SER A 76 6.60 -11.11 -8.30
N VAL A 77 5.92 -11.94 -7.52
CA VAL A 77 6.59 -12.98 -6.72
C VAL A 77 7.17 -14.07 -7.62
N LEU A 78 6.50 -14.37 -8.74
CA LEU A 78 6.88 -15.41 -9.69
C LEU A 78 7.09 -14.88 -11.11
N PRO A 79 8.00 -15.46 -11.89
CA PRO A 79 8.06 -15.22 -13.33
C PRO A 79 6.69 -15.49 -13.97
N GLY A 80 6.13 -14.49 -14.65
CA GLY A 80 4.80 -14.60 -15.28
C GLY A 80 3.60 -14.55 -14.32
N GLY A 81 3.82 -14.39 -13.01
CA GLY A 81 2.77 -14.28 -12.01
C GLY A 81 2.01 -12.94 -12.02
N PRO A 82 1.00 -12.79 -11.13
CA PRO A 82 0.26 -11.54 -10.98
C PRO A 82 1.18 -10.37 -10.68
N ARG A 83 1.02 -9.30 -11.46
CA ARG A 83 1.78 -8.07 -11.27
C ARG A 83 1.31 -7.33 -10.03
N GLY A 84 2.24 -6.71 -9.32
CA GLY A 84 1.96 -5.83 -8.20
C GLY A 84 1.30 -4.52 -8.63
N ARG A 85 1.01 -3.69 -7.64
CA ARG A 85 0.41 -2.35 -7.80
C ARG A 85 0.73 -1.49 -6.60
N LEU A 86 0.40 -0.20 -6.65
CA LEU A 86 0.46 0.63 -5.45
C LEU A 86 -0.48 0.06 -4.38
N ALA A 87 -0.06 0.14 -3.12
CA ALA A 87 -0.72 -0.55 -2.02
C ALA A 87 -2.18 -0.12 -1.84
N VAL A 88 -3.06 -1.10 -1.68
CA VAL A 88 -4.48 -0.95 -1.41
C VAL A 88 -4.70 -1.23 0.07
N LEU A 89 -4.77 -0.16 0.86
CA LEU A 89 -4.76 -0.22 2.32
C LEU A 89 -6.17 -0.03 2.88
N ARG A 90 -7.13 -0.85 2.42
CA ARG A 90 -8.53 -0.77 2.88
C ARG A 90 -8.74 -1.30 4.30
N ASP A 91 -7.99 -2.33 4.69
CA ASP A 91 -8.08 -2.87 6.05
C ASP A 91 -7.28 -1.98 7.02
N PRO A 92 -7.91 -1.39 8.07
CA PRO A 92 -7.21 -0.53 9.01
C PRO A 92 -6.07 -1.23 9.77
N LEU A 93 -6.15 -2.55 9.98
CA LEU A 93 -5.07 -3.30 10.62
C LEU A 93 -3.83 -3.36 9.72
N ILE A 94 -4.03 -3.55 8.42
CA ILE A 94 -2.94 -3.60 7.44
C ILE A 94 -2.36 -2.21 7.20
N ALA A 95 -3.22 -1.19 7.12
CA ALA A 95 -2.76 0.20 7.04
C ALA A 95 -1.89 0.57 8.26
N LYS A 96 -2.31 0.15 9.47
CA LYS A 96 -1.53 0.31 10.70
C LYS A 96 -0.20 -0.45 10.63
N GLU A 97 -0.19 -1.69 10.15
CA GLU A 97 1.02 -2.51 10.05
C GLU A 97 2.05 -1.92 9.07
N VAL A 98 1.60 -1.42 7.91
CA VAL A 98 2.45 -0.69 6.97
C VAL A 98 3.00 0.58 7.63
N ARG A 99 2.16 1.34 8.35
CA ARG A 99 2.57 2.54 9.10
C ARG A 99 3.65 2.22 10.14
N ASP A 100 3.42 1.20 10.96
CA ASP A 100 4.34 0.77 12.02
C ASP A 100 5.65 0.24 11.45
N THR A 101 5.61 -0.44 10.30
CA THR A 101 6.81 -0.90 9.57
C THR A 101 7.64 0.30 9.10
N ILE A 102 7.01 1.32 8.52
CA ILE A 102 7.69 2.55 8.08
C ILE A 102 8.40 3.23 9.27
N MET A 103 7.71 3.34 10.41
CA MET A 103 8.25 3.98 11.61
C MET A 103 9.37 3.15 12.27
N SER A 104 9.13 1.86 12.51
CA SER A 104 10.08 0.97 13.20
C SER A 104 11.37 0.77 12.42
N LYS A 105 11.30 0.74 11.09
CA LYS A 105 12.45 0.63 10.19
C LYS A 105 13.06 1.99 9.84
N LYS A 106 12.57 3.08 10.46
CA LYS A 106 13.04 4.46 10.28
C LYS A 106 12.99 4.92 8.81
N LEU A 107 12.03 4.43 8.04
CA LEU A 107 11.84 4.83 6.64
C LEU A 107 11.21 6.21 6.53
N ASN A 108 10.53 6.69 7.57
CA ASN A 108 10.08 8.07 7.69
C ASN A 108 11.22 9.08 7.91
N ALA A 109 12.45 8.63 8.14
CA ALA A 109 13.60 9.52 8.31
C ALA A 109 13.93 10.27 7.01
N ARG A 110 14.46 11.51 7.12
CA ARG A 110 14.83 12.35 5.97
C ARG A 110 15.85 11.72 5.03
N SER A 111 16.63 10.74 5.52
CA SER A 111 17.57 9.96 4.71
C SER A 111 16.87 9.03 3.70
N CYS A 112 15.65 8.60 4.01
CA CYS A 112 14.83 7.75 3.15
C CYS A 112 13.76 8.57 2.42
N VAL A 113 13.05 9.45 3.12
CA VAL A 113 11.98 10.28 2.54
C VAL A 113 12.14 11.74 2.94
N LYS A 114 12.62 12.58 2.01
CA LYS A 114 12.92 13.98 2.30
C LYS A 114 11.66 14.81 2.51
N TYR A 115 10.58 14.46 1.82
CA TYR A 115 9.29 15.15 1.86
C TYR A 115 8.21 14.42 2.66
N TYR A 116 8.61 13.52 3.56
CA TYR A 116 7.74 12.90 4.56
C TYR A 116 6.52 12.16 3.99
N GLY A 117 6.58 11.60 2.78
CA GLY A 117 5.40 10.99 2.19
C GLY A 117 5.69 9.74 1.40
N PHE A 118 4.76 8.80 1.44
CA PHE A 118 4.79 7.57 0.65
C PHE A 118 3.55 7.46 -0.21
N TRP A 119 3.72 7.23 -1.51
CA TRP A 119 2.61 6.96 -2.40
C TRP A 119 1.95 5.63 -2.05
N ILE A 120 0.62 5.66 -1.95
CA ILE A 120 -0.25 4.49 -1.88
C ILE A 120 -1.20 4.48 -3.08
N GLY A 121 -1.96 3.41 -3.22
CA GLY A 121 -2.79 3.16 -4.39
C GLY A 121 -4.12 3.88 -4.42
N LEU A 122 -4.31 4.97 -3.68
CA LEU A 122 -5.56 5.73 -3.67
C LEU A 122 -5.41 7.03 -4.48
N SER A 123 -6.37 7.31 -5.36
CA SER A 123 -6.40 8.53 -6.17
C SER A 123 -7.81 8.82 -6.66
N ASP A 124 -8.17 10.09 -6.80
CA ASP A 124 -9.41 10.58 -7.43
C ASP A 124 -9.13 11.28 -8.77
N ALA A 125 -7.95 11.03 -9.35
CA ALA A 125 -7.50 11.56 -10.63
C ALA A 125 -8.45 11.28 -11.83
N ALA A 126 -9.36 10.33 -11.71
CA ALA A 126 -10.37 10.08 -12.73
C ALA A 126 -11.56 11.04 -12.63
N SER A 127 -11.98 11.39 -11.41
CA SER A 127 -13.15 12.18 -11.10
C SER A 127 -12.97 12.74 -9.68
N GLU A 128 -12.86 14.06 -9.57
CA GLU A 128 -12.60 14.78 -8.31
C GLU A 128 -13.59 14.39 -7.21
N GLY A 129 -13.07 14.02 -6.03
CA GLY A 129 -13.87 13.56 -4.89
C GLY A 129 -14.29 12.09 -4.95
N GLU A 130 -14.06 11.39 -6.07
CA GLU A 130 -14.30 9.95 -6.23
C GLU A 130 -12.99 9.16 -6.16
N PHE A 131 -12.54 8.87 -4.95
CA PHE A 131 -11.30 8.12 -4.72
C PHE A 131 -11.44 6.64 -5.14
N ILE A 132 -10.54 6.21 -6.00
CA ILE A 132 -10.42 4.86 -6.52
C ILE A 132 -9.08 4.25 -6.10
N TRP A 133 -9.14 3.03 -5.55
CA TRP A 133 -7.96 2.22 -5.25
C TRP A 133 -7.32 1.67 -6.52
N ALA A 134 -6.04 1.33 -6.46
CA ALA A 134 -5.26 0.83 -7.61
C ALA A 134 -5.74 -0.52 -8.16
N ASP A 135 -6.69 -1.17 -7.48
CA ASP A 135 -7.41 -2.35 -7.94
C ASP A 135 -8.74 -2.05 -8.64
N GLY A 136 -9.05 -0.76 -8.83
CA GLY A 136 -10.24 -0.26 -9.51
C GLY A 136 -11.49 -0.19 -8.63
N LYS A 137 -11.39 -0.45 -7.31
CA LYS A 137 -12.53 -0.33 -6.40
C LYS A 137 -12.59 1.06 -5.77
N SER A 138 -13.79 1.61 -5.65
CA SER A 138 -14.02 2.88 -4.96
C SER A 138 -13.75 2.78 -3.46
N LEU A 139 -13.31 3.89 -2.87
CA LEU A 139 -13.19 4.04 -1.43
C LEU A 139 -14.57 3.94 -0.78
N CYS A 140 -14.75 2.96 0.11
CA CYS A 140 -16.01 2.75 0.84
C CYS A 140 -15.98 3.37 2.23
N VAL A 141 -17.15 3.59 2.84
CA VAL A 141 -17.29 4.15 4.20
C VAL A 141 -16.55 3.31 5.26
N GLY A 142 -16.49 2.00 5.07
CA GLY A 142 -15.81 1.06 5.97
C GLY A 142 -14.33 0.83 5.66
N ASP A 143 -13.79 1.45 4.61
CA ASP A 143 -12.36 1.39 4.31
C ASP A 143 -11.58 2.30 5.25
N HIS A 144 -10.33 1.94 5.51
CA HIS A 144 -9.37 2.83 6.16
C HIS A 144 -9.20 4.12 5.34
N ARG A 145 -9.40 5.25 6.03
CA ARG A 145 -9.35 6.60 5.48
C ARG A 145 -8.99 7.61 6.56
N ASP A 146 -7.95 7.30 7.34
CA ASP A 146 -7.46 8.17 8.41
C ASP A 146 -6.77 9.40 7.81
N TRP A 147 -7.56 10.34 7.29
CA TRP A 147 -7.09 11.61 6.75
C TRP A 147 -6.46 12.46 7.85
N ALA A 148 -5.44 13.23 7.48
CA ALA A 148 -4.96 14.31 8.32
C ALA A 148 -6.07 15.37 8.49
N PRO A 149 -6.01 16.19 9.55
CA PRO A 149 -6.96 17.29 9.71
C PRO A 149 -7.04 18.15 8.45
N ASP A 150 -8.27 18.47 8.06
CA ASP A 150 -8.64 19.23 6.87
C ASP A 150 -8.41 18.52 5.52
N GLU A 151 -7.97 17.26 5.51
CA GLU A 151 -7.79 16.47 4.27
C GLU A 151 -8.99 15.53 3.98
N PRO A 152 -9.24 15.18 2.70
CA PRO A 152 -8.58 15.73 1.51
C PRO A 152 -9.09 17.13 1.18
N ASN A 153 -8.18 18.06 0.86
CA ASN A 153 -8.53 19.48 0.67
C ASN A 153 -8.54 19.93 -0.80
N ASN A 154 -8.07 19.08 -1.71
CA ASN A 154 -7.90 19.36 -3.13
C ASN A 154 -7.28 20.75 -3.42
N ASN A 155 -6.09 21.01 -2.90
CA ASN A 155 -5.46 22.32 -3.06
C ASN A 155 -5.22 22.63 -4.54
N THR A 156 -5.84 23.68 -5.07
CA THR A 156 -5.67 24.11 -6.47
C THR A 156 -4.65 25.23 -6.67
N LYS A 157 -3.91 25.62 -5.62
CA LYS A 157 -2.94 26.74 -5.69
C LYS A 157 -1.79 26.49 -6.66
N ARG A 158 -1.39 25.23 -6.92
CA ARG A 158 -0.30 24.90 -7.85
C ARG A 158 -0.77 24.51 -9.25
N THR A 159 -1.90 23.81 -9.36
CA THR A 159 -2.46 23.37 -10.64
C THR A 159 -3.98 23.51 -10.55
N LYS A 160 -4.63 23.82 -11.69
CA LYS A 160 -6.10 23.88 -11.76
C LYS A 160 -6.78 22.53 -11.49
N ARG A 161 -6.02 21.45 -11.69
CA ARG A 161 -6.48 20.08 -11.49
C ARG A 161 -6.55 19.72 -10.00
N GLY A 162 -5.64 20.28 -9.21
CA GLY A 162 -5.61 20.07 -7.77
C GLY A 162 -4.76 18.87 -7.35
N GLN A 163 -5.08 18.32 -6.17
CA GLN A 163 -4.34 17.26 -5.49
C GLN A 163 -5.05 15.92 -5.64
N ASP A 164 -4.72 15.14 -6.68
CA ASP A 164 -5.51 13.95 -6.98
C ASP A 164 -4.91 12.60 -6.49
N CYS A 165 -3.73 12.64 -5.84
CA CYS A 165 -2.95 11.44 -5.51
C CYS A 165 -2.66 11.34 -4.04
N VAL A 166 -2.98 10.21 -3.41
CA VAL A 166 -2.88 10.08 -1.96
C VAL A 166 -1.50 9.60 -1.51
N GLN A 167 -0.97 10.26 -0.50
CA GLN A 167 0.20 9.84 0.25
C GLN A 167 -0.15 9.44 1.69
N MET A 168 0.57 8.47 2.24
CA MET A 168 0.74 8.39 3.69
C MET A 168 1.77 9.44 4.11
N TRP A 169 1.32 10.42 4.88
CA TRP A 169 2.08 11.58 5.27
C TRP A 169 2.67 11.40 6.67
N PHE A 170 3.99 11.51 6.82
CA PHE A 170 4.74 11.33 8.05
C PHE A 170 5.32 12.67 8.55
N ARG A 171 4.51 13.75 8.48
CA ARG A 171 4.84 14.99 9.19
C ARG A 171 4.74 14.78 10.71
N TYR A 172 5.41 15.67 11.45
CA TYR A 172 5.50 15.58 12.92
C TYR A 172 4.14 15.46 13.60
N ASP A 173 3.17 16.29 13.20
CA ASP A 173 1.85 16.33 13.83
C ASP A 173 0.92 15.19 13.36
N TYR A 174 1.20 14.56 12.22
CA TYR A 174 0.29 13.65 11.52
C TYR A 174 0.96 12.34 11.08
N PRO A 175 1.71 11.62 11.93
CA PRO A 175 2.56 10.52 11.49
C PRO A 175 1.75 9.35 10.91
N GLY A 176 1.77 9.24 9.58
CA GLY A 176 1.14 8.17 8.82
C GLY A 176 -0.36 8.37 8.56
N LEU A 177 -0.88 9.60 8.72
CA LEU A 177 -2.22 9.96 8.24
C LEU A 177 -2.20 10.22 6.73
N LEU A 178 -3.38 10.21 6.09
CA LEU A 178 -3.52 10.40 4.66
C LEU A 178 -3.59 11.89 4.28
N ASP A 179 -3.03 12.22 3.13
CA ASP A 179 -3.06 13.56 2.51
C ASP A 179 -3.19 13.35 1.00
N ASP A 180 -4.12 14.07 0.37
CA ASP A 180 -4.15 14.18 -1.08
C ASP A 180 -3.05 15.14 -1.53
N GLU A 181 -2.31 14.81 -2.57
CA GLU A 181 -1.14 15.58 -3.01
C GLU A 181 -1.08 15.66 -4.52
N TYR A 182 -0.44 16.71 -5.03
CA TYR A 182 -0.26 16.83 -6.46
C TYR A 182 0.60 15.66 -6.95
N CYS A 183 0.06 14.85 -7.84
CA CYS A 183 0.66 13.61 -8.35
C CYS A 183 2.10 13.74 -8.87
N ASP A 184 2.52 14.94 -9.28
CA ASP A 184 3.86 15.24 -9.79
C ASP A 184 4.55 16.41 -9.06
N ALA A 185 4.13 16.71 -7.83
CA ALA A 185 4.71 17.77 -6.99
C ALA A 185 6.18 17.52 -6.67
N ARG A 186 6.44 16.35 -6.06
CA ARG A 186 7.66 16.00 -5.36
C ARG A 186 7.82 14.48 -5.42
N PRO A 187 9.06 13.97 -5.42
CA PRO A 187 9.28 12.54 -5.21
C PRO A 187 8.79 12.15 -3.81
N LYS A 188 8.32 10.91 -3.69
CA LYS A 188 7.87 10.31 -2.44
C LYS A 188 8.49 8.92 -2.31
N GLY A 189 8.42 8.33 -1.11
CA GLY A 189 8.56 6.88 -0.98
C GLY A 189 7.40 6.17 -1.68
N ILE A 190 7.48 4.85 -1.82
CA ILE A 190 6.47 4.06 -2.53
C ILE A 190 6.09 2.85 -1.70
N VAL A 191 4.81 2.61 -1.49
CA VAL A 191 4.30 1.36 -0.95
C VAL A 191 3.67 0.58 -2.10
N CYS A 192 4.26 -0.57 -2.43
CA CYS A 192 3.69 -1.53 -3.36
C CYS A 192 3.03 -2.67 -2.61
N GLU A 193 2.01 -3.25 -3.20
CA GLU A 193 1.49 -4.57 -2.84
C GLU A 193 1.69 -5.56 -3.99
N VAL A 194 2.00 -6.80 -3.66
CA VAL A 194 2.20 -7.90 -4.62
C VAL A 194 1.49 -9.13 -4.08
N GLN A 195 0.72 -9.81 -4.93
CA GLN A 195 0.09 -11.06 -4.55
C GLN A 195 1.13 -12.18 -4.48
N ASP A 196 1.11 -12.91 -3.37
CA ASP A 196 2.02 -13.99 -3.04
C ASP A 196 1.24 -15.30 -2.90
N PRO A 197 1.40 -16.24 -3.86
CA PRO A 197 0.72 -17.52 -3.80
C PRO A 197 1.31 -18.50 -2.77
N TYR A 198 2.43 -18.15 -2.09
CA TYR A 198 3.12 -19.03 -1.16
C TYR A 198 2.97 -18.63 0.31
N CYS A 199 1.75 -18.29 0.73
CA CYS A 199 1.39 -17.97 2.12
C CYS A 199 2.03 -18.91 3.15
N HIS A 200 2.04 -20.22 2.86
CA HIS A 200 2.43 -21.28 3.79
C HIS A 200 3.95 -21.48 3.91
N SER A 201 4.77 -20.84 3.07
CA SER A 201 6.22 -21.07 3.03
C SER A 201 7.03 -20.14 3.94
N TYR A 202 6.40 -19.10 4.48
CA TYR A 202 7.08 -18.15 5.35
C TYR A 202 7.17 -18.69 6.78
N ARG A 203 8.32 -19.30 7.10
CA ARG A 203 8.69 -19.63 8.47
C ARG A 203 9.29 -18.39 9.16
N PRO A 204 8.92 -18.08 10.42
CA PRO A 204 9.61 -17.08 11.24
C PRO A 204 11.10 -17.38 11.41
#